data_AF-A0A1J4UPZ0-F1
#
_entry.id   AF-A0A1J4UPZ0-F1
#
_cell.length_a   1.000
_cell.length_b   1.000
_cell.length_c   1.000
_cell.angle_alpha   90.00
_cell.angle_beta   90.00
_cell.angle_gamma   90.00
#
_symmetry.space_group_name_H-M   'P 1'
#
loop_
_entity.id
_entity.type
_entity.pdbx_description
1 polymer ?
#
loop_
_entity_poly.entity_id
_entity_poly.type
_entity_poly.pdbx_seq_one_letter_code
_entity_poly.pdbx_strand_id
1 'polypeptide(L)'
;MTYCLACGKMIEDYDSGYYARNMLCIPCYETKRIDSGRVQCLRCMRSLFPSEMKSLEGHDYCPDCYRLLALEIEARRCNICRRVLGDWEIRLKTPDNKMVCKKCHDEKMGKLGTKQCALCGRNAKIKMIVNDKFFCMDCYLKIEKKKNIADRLVGMAELIKGNHP
;
A
#
# COMPACT_ATOMS: atom_id res chain seq x y z
N MET A 1 35.00 -29.86 -38.08
CA MET A 1 34.11 -30.23 -36.98
C MET A 1 34.08 -29.13 -35.93
N THR A 2 33.02 -28.34 -35.95
CA THR A 2 32.73 -27.30 -34.95
C THR A 2 31.79 -27.86 -33.89
N TYR A 3 31.93 -27.38 -32.64
CA TYR A 3 31.11 -27.80 -31.51
C TYR A 3 30.48 -26.58 -30.86
N CYS A 4 29.18 -26.63 -30.57
CA CYS A 4 28.46 -25.57 -29.87
C CYS A 4 29.09 -25.30 -28.49
N LEU A 5 29.43 -24.04 -28.20
CA LEU A 5 30.06 -23.67 -26.92
C LEU A 5 29.14 -23.83 -25.70
N ALA A 6 27.82 -23.85 -25.88
CA ALA A 6 26.88 -23.98 -24.76
C ALA A 6 26.53 -25.43 -24.42
N CYS A 7 26.23 -26.26 -25.43
CA CYS A 7 25.73 -27.63 -25.22
C CYS A 7 26.70 -28.73 -25.66
N GLY A 8 27.85 -28.39 -26.26
CA GLY A 8 28.85 -29.35 -26.69
C GLY A 8 28.46 -30.21 -27.89
N LYS A 9 27.25 -30.04 -28.45
CA LYS A 9 26.80 -30.79 -29.63
C LYS A 9 27.62 -30.41 -30.86
N MET A 10 27.95 -31.41 -31.67
CA MET A 10 28.58 -31.23 -32.97
C MET A 10 27.62 -30.47 -33.91
N ILE A 11 28.16 -29.52 -34.67
CA ILE A 11 27.40 -28.75 -35.66
C ILE A 11 27.81 -29.25 -37.02
N GLU A 12 26.83 -29.61 -37.83
CA GLU A 12 27.06 -30.04 -39.20
C GLU A 12 27.71 -28.90 -39.99
N ASP A 13 28.74 -29.23 -40.77
CA ASP A 13 29.64 -28.25 -41.40
C ASP A 13 28.94 -27.29 -42.40
N TYR A 14 27.62 -27.40 -42.62
CA TYR A 14 26.82 -26.53 -43.48
C TYR A 14 26.14 -25.34 -42.77
N ASP A 15 26.43 -25.09 -41.49
CA ASP A 15 25.82 -23.98 -40.77
C ASP A 15 26.57 -22.65 -40.98
N SER A 16 26.31 -22.00 -42.13
CA SER A 16 26.92 -20.72 -42.52
C SER A 16 26.70 -19.58 -41.53
N GLY A 17 25.67 -19.66 -40.69
CA GLY A 17 25.36 -18.67 -39.65
C GLY A 17 26.04 -18.93 -38.30
N TYR A 18 26.82 -20.01 -38.16
CA TYR A 18 27.36 -20.45 -36.87
C TYR A 18 28.20 -19.38 -36.16
N TYR A 19 29.14 -18.76 -36.88
CA TYR A 19 30.02 -17.74 -36.32
C TYR A 19 29.26 -16.45 -35.96
N ALA A 20 28.24 -16.08 -36.74
CA ALA A 20 27.38 -14.93 -36.44
C ALA A 20 26.54 -15.11 -35.17
N ARG A 21 26.33 -16.35 -34.71
CA ARG A 21 25.58 -16.69 -33.49
C ARG A 21 26.45 -16.88 -32.26
N ASN A 22 27.65 -16.28 -32.23
CA ASN A 22 28.62 -16.41 -31.13
C ASN A 22 28.99 -17.87 -30.86
N MET A 23 29.17 -18.67 -31.92
CA MET A 23 29.54 -20.09 -31.82
C MET A 23 28.50 -20.95 -31.04
N LEU A 24 27.22 -20.63 -31.22
CA LEU A 24 26.11 -21.40 -30.67
C LEU A 24 25.32 -22.09 -31.80
N CYS A 25 24.92 -23.34 -31.57
CA CYS A 25 23.95 -23.99 -32.43
C CYS A 25 22.62 -23.23 -32.41
N ILE A 26 21.80 -23.38 -33.46
CA ILE A 26 20.54 -22.64 -33.63
C ILE A 26 19.67 -22.67 -32.35
N PRO A 27 19.42 -23.84 -31.70
CA PRO A 27 18.63 -23.87 -30.48
C PRO A 27 19.25 -23.09 -29.32
N CYS A 28 20.57 -23.23 -29.09
CA CYS A 28 21.25 -22.52 -28.01
C CYS A 28 21.30 -21.01 -28.24
N TYR A 29 21.43 -20.58 -29.50
CA TYR A 29 21.35 -19.17 -29.85
C TYR A 29 19.95 -18.61 -29.62
N GLU A 30 18.90 -19.34 -30.00
CA GLU A 30 17.51 -18.91 -29.74
C GLU A 30 17.24 -18.76 -28.24
N THR A 31 17.67 -19.72 -27.42
CA THR A 31 17.59 -19.62 -25.95
C THR A 31 18.34 -18.40 -25.44
N LYS A 32 19.60 -18.20 -25.87
CA LYS A 32 20.39 -17.03 -25.46
C LYS A 32 19.76 -15.71 -25.92
N ARG A 33 19.16 -15.68 -27.11
CA ARG A 33 18.46 -14.51 -27.65
C ARG A 33 17.23 -14.18 -26.80
N ILE A 34 16.45 -15.19 -26.44
CA ILE A 34 15.30 -15.05 -25.54
C ILE A 34 15.75 -14.52 -24.18
N ASP A 35 16.80 -15.09 -23.60
CA ASP A 35 17.31 -14.67 -22.29
C ASP A 35 17.91 -13.25 -22.32
N SER A 36 18.58 -12.86 -23.40
CA SER A 36 19.13 -11.51 -23.56
C SER A 36 18.05 -10.42 -23.64
N GLY A 37 16.83 -10.80 -23.99
CA GLY A 37 15.69 -9.89 -24.01
C GLY A 37 15.01 -9.73 -22.64
N ARG A 38 15.39 -10.52 -21.63
CA ARG A 38 14.72 -10.49 -20.33
C ARG A 38 15.27 -9.38 -19.44
N VAL A 39 14.36 -8.73 -18.73
CA VAL A 39 14.67 -7.69 -17.74
C VAL A 39 14.40 -8.26 -16.35
N GLN A 40 15.19 -7.82 -15.38
CA GLN A 40 15.04 -8.27 -13.99
C GLN A 40 14.16 -7.31 -13.21
N CYS A 41 13.20 -7.84 -12.47
CA CYS A 41 12.44 -7.07 -11.51
C CYS A 41 13.36 -6.53 -10.41
N LEU A 42 13.38 -5.21 -10.19
CA LEU A 42 14.26 -4.58 -9.20
C LEU A 42 14.06 -5.11 -7.77
N ARG A 43 12.83 -5.49 -7.41
CA ARG A 43 12.49 -5.91 -6.04
C ARG A 43 12.81 -7.38 -5.74
N CYS A 44 12.42 -8.32 -6.62
CA CYS A 44 12.56 -9.76 -6.38
C CYS A 44 13.58 -10.46 -7.29
N MET A 45 14.25 -9.71 -8.17
CA MET A 45 15.24 -10.20 -9.14
C MET A 45 14.73 -11.27 -10.12
N ARG A 46 13.42 -11.51 -10.18
CA ARG A 46 12.83 -12.42 -11.17
C ARG A 46 13.03 -11.85 -12.58
N SER A 47 13.56 -12.70 -13.46
CA SER A 47 13.74 -12.39 -14.89
C SER A 47 12.43 -12.61 -15.65
N LEU A 48 11.97 -11.59 -16.37
CA LEU A 48 10.70 -11.56 -17.11
C LEU A 48 10.90 -10.91 -18.48
N PHE A 49 9.93 -11.10 -19.37
CA PHE A 49 9.92 -10.35 -20.62
C PHE A 49 9.53 -8.89 -20.38
N PRO A 50 10.12 -7.92 -21.12
CA PRO A 50 9.78 -6.50 -21.01
C PRO A 50 8.28 -6.23 -21.16
N SER A 51 7.58 -7.01 -22.00
CA SER A 51 6.12 -6.91 -22.20
C SER A 51 5.29 -7.28 -20.97
N GLU A 52 5.85 -8.04 -20.03
CA GLU A 52 5.19 -8.47 -18.80
C GLU A 52 5.53 -7.56 -17.62
N MET A 53 6.49 -6.64 -17.79
CA MET A 53 6.96 -5.75 -16.75
C MET A 53 6.12 -4.48 -16.66
N LYS A 54 6.05 -3.92 -15.46
CA LYS A 54 5.43 -2.63 -15.19
C LYS A 54 6.46 -1.66 -14.64
N SER A 55 6.49 -0.46 -15.19
CA SER A 55 7.44 0.57 -14.78
C SER A 55 6.81 1.52 -13.75
N LEU A 56 7.58 1.87 -12.71
CA LEU A 56 7.24 2.91 -11.76
C LEU A 56 8.49 3.72 -11.44
N GLU A 57 8.42 5.05 -11.57
CA GLU A 57 9.55 5.96 -11.31
C GLU A 57 10.82 5.60 -12.10
N GLY A 58 10.67 5.04 -13.31
CA GLY A 58 11.79 4.64 -14.16
C GLY A 58 12.40 3.26 -13.82
N HIS A 59 11.80 2.53 -12.89
CA HIS A 59 12.23 1.18 -12.51
C HIS A 59 11.20 0.13 -12.91
N ASP A 60 11.68 -1.03 -13.36
CA ASP A 60 10.82 -2.13 -13.81
C ASP A 60 10.58 -3.16 -12.71
N TYR A 61 9.30 -3.50 -12.55
CA TYR A 61 8.82 -4.45 -11.54
C TYR A 61 7.98 -5.54 -12.20
N CYS A 62 8.01 -6.73 -11.61
CA CYS A 62 7.03 -7.75 -11.95
C CYS A 62 5.61 -7.31 -11.51
N PRO A 63 4.54 -7.85 -12.11
CA PRO A 63 3.16 -7.46 -11.78
C PRO A 63 2.83 -7.57 -10.29
N ASP A 64 3.33 -8.61 -9.62
CA ASP A 64 3.10 -8.82 -8.19
C ASP A 64 3.80 -7.78 -7.32
N CYS A 65 5.09 -7.54 -7.56
CA CYS A 65 5.85 -6.53 -6.83
C CYS A 65 5.31 -5.13 -7.09
N TYR A 66 4.88 -4.83 -8.32
CA TYR A 66 4.24 -3.56 -8.67
C TYR A 66 2.96 -3.33 -7.85
N ARG A 67 2.10 -4.35 -7.73
CA ARG A 67 0.86 -4.26 -6.95
C ARG A 67 1.14 -4.00 -5.46
N LEU A 68 2.11 -4.71 -4.88
CA LEU A 68 2.51 -4.49 -3.49
C LEU A 68 3.05 -3.08 -3.28
N LEU A 69 3.89 -2.59 -4.18
CA LEU A 69 4.45 -1.26 -4.09
C LEU A 69 3.36 -0.17 -4.21
N ALA A 70 2.38 -0.36 -5.10
CA ALA A 70 1.23 0.53 -5.22
C ALA A 70 0.43 0.62 -3.91
N LEU A 71 0.22 -0.51 -3.23
CA LEU A 71 -0.43 -0.54 -1.91
C LEU A 71 0.41 0.17 -0.84
N GLU A 72 1.73 -0.02 -0.85
CA GLU A 72 2.64 0.66 0.07
C GLU A 72 2.62 2.19 -0.13
N ILE A 73 2.59 2.66 -1.38
CA ILE A 73 2.49 4.08 -1.72
C ILE A 73 1.15 4.66 -1.25
N GLU A 74 0.04 3.94 -1.50
CA GLU A 74 -1.27 4.39 -1.04
C GLU A 74 -1.37 4.41 0.49
N ALA A 75 -0.75 3.43 1.18
CA ALA A 75 -0.68 3.41 2.64
C ALA A 75 0.11 4.60 3.23
N ARG A 76 1.06 5.15 2.47
CA ARG A 76 1.84 6.35 2.84
C ARG A 76 1.19 7.64 2.38
N ARG A 77 0.06 7.58 1.66
CA ARG A 77 -0.61 8.76 1.13
C ARG A 77 -1.42 9.47 2.21
N CYS A 78 -1.27 10.79 2.30
CA CYS A 78 -2.11 11.60 3.16
C CYS A 78 -3.56 11.57 2.64
N ASN A 79 -4.50 11.15 3.47
CA ASN A 79 -5.91 11.05 3.10
C ASN A 79 -6.56 12.41 2.76
N ILE A 80 -5.98 13.51 3.24
CA ILE A 80 -6.50 14.88 3.01
C ILE A 80 -5.88 15.51 1.77
N CYS A 81 -4.57 15.71 1.74
CA CYS A 81 -3.89 16.40 0.63
C CYS A 81 -3.43 15.47 -0.50
N ARG A 82 -3.65 14.15 -0.38
CA ARG A 82 -3.27 13.11 -1.36
C ARG A 82 -1.77 13.04 -1.72
N ARG A 83 -0.92 13.78 -1.01
CA ARG A 83 0.55 13.70 -1.15
C ARG A 83 1.07 12.42 -0.51
N VAL A 84 2.02 11.76 -1.17
CA VAL A 84 2.77 10.62 -0.61
C VAL A 84 3.73 11.13 0.46
N LEU A 85 3.73 10.51 1.64
CA LEU A 85 4.55 10.93 2.76
C LEU A 85 5.88 10.18 2.76
N GLY A 86 6.97 10.95 2.84
CA GLY A 86 8.32 10.40 2.97
C GLY A 86 8.49 9.58 4.25
N ASP A 87 9.55 8.77 4.31
CA ASP A 87 9.85 7.97 5.50
C ASP A 87 10.33 8.81 6.68
N TRP A 88 10.89 9.99 6.41
CA TRP A 88 11.30 10.98 7.43
C TRP A 88 10.15 11.89 7.89
N GLU A 89 8.99 11.86 7.24
CA GLU A 89 7.88 12.76 7.59
C GLU A 89 7.03 12.20 8.72
N ILE A 90 6.57 13.08 9.63
CA ILE A 90 5.67 12.69 10.72
C ILE A 90 4.31 12.30 10.14
N ARG A 91 3.93 11.06 10.40
CA ARG A 91 2.67 10.45 10.00
C ARG A 91 1.74 10.35 11.20
N LEU A 92 0.52 10.86 11.06
CA LEU A 92 -0.50 10.81 12.11
C LEU A 92 -1.69 10.00 11.62
N LYS A 93 -2.30 9.22 12.52
CA LYS A 93 -3.52 8.47 12.24
C LYS A 93 -4.74 9.21 12.79
N THR A 94 -5.77 9.28 11.96
CA THR A 94 -7.11 9.74 12.36
C THR A 94 -7.84 8.64 13.15
N PRO A 95 -8.95 8.96 13.86
CA PRO A 95 -9.78 7.95 14.53
C PRO A 95 -10.27 6.84 13.60
N ASP A 96 -10.52 7.15 12.32
CA ASP A 96 -10.89 6.19 11.28
C ASP A 96 -9.70 5.35 10.76
N ASN A 97 -8.56 5.38 11.45
CA ASN A 97 -7.31 4.71 11.08
C ASN A 97 -6.75 5.16 9.71
N LYS A 98 -7.17 6.31 9.19
CA LYS A 98 -6.61 6.90 7.95
C LYS A 98 -5.38 7.75 8.25
N MET A 99 -4.38 7.67 7.37
CA MET A 99 -3.10 8.37 7.51
C MET A 99 -3.20 9.82 7.03
N VAL A 100 -2.66 10.77 7.79
CA VAL A 100 -2.62 12.18 7.46
C VAL A 100 -1.24 12.79 7.78
N CYS A 101 -0.83 13.79 7.00
CA CYS A 101 0.40 14.52 7.28
C CYS A 101 0.21 15.47 8.47
N LYS A 102 1.31 15.81 9.15
CA LYS A 102 1.29 16.76 10.27
C LYS A 102 0.59 18.08 9.93
N LYS A 103 0.88 18.67 8.77
CA LYS A 103 0.26 19.94 8.34
C LYS A 103 -1.27 19.83 8.23
N CYS A 104 -1.78 18.83 7.52
CA CYS A 104 -3.22 18.63 7.38
C CYS A 104 -3.88 18.24 8.71
N HIS A 105 -3.19 17.45 9.54
CA HIS A 105 -3.65 17.16 10.88
C HIS A 105 -3.75 18.45 11.72
N ASP A 106 -2.74 19.30 11.70
CA ASP A 106 -2.71 20.52 12.50
C ASP A 106 -3.72 21.57 12.01
N GLU A 107 -3.93 21.68 10.70
CA GLU A 107 -4.91 22.56 10.09
C GLU A 107 -6.36 22.12 10.36
N LYS A 108 -6.65 20.83 10.24
CA LYS A 108 -8.02 20.28 10.36
C LYS A 108 -8.39 19.85 11.78
N MET A 109 -7.42 19.39 12.57
CA MET A 109 -7.60 18.88 13.93
C MET A 109 -6.82 19.70 14.98
N GLY A 110 -5.62 20.20 14.65
CA GLY A 110 -4.73 20.89 15.61
C GLY A 110 -5.09 22.34 15.93
N LYS A 111 -5.99 22.98 15.17
CA LYS A 111 -6.53 24.30 15.50
C LYS A 111 -7.73 24.27 16.46
N LEU A 112 -8.04 23.11 17.04
CA LEU A 112 -8.80 23.07 18.29
C LEU A 112 -7.83 23.45 19.41
N GLY A 113 -7.56 24.76 19.52
CA GLY A 113 -6.89 25.32 20.68
C GLY A 113 -7.54 24.83 21.98
N THR A 114 -6.88 25.03 23.12
CA THR A 114 -7.49 24.75 24.42
C THR A 114 -8.85 25.41 24.50
N LYS A 115 -9.92 24.62 24.38
CA LYS A 115 -11.27 25.07 24.71
C LYS A 115 -11.82 24.24 25.84
N GLN A 116 -12.85 24.80 26.42
CA GLN A 116 -13.47 24.26 27.60
C GLN A 116 -14.28 23.03 27.22
N CYS A 117 -14.02 21.91 27.89
CA CYS A 117 -14.85 20.72 27.74
C CYS A 117 -16.28 21.03 28.20
N ALA A 118 -17.27 20.77 27.35
CA ALA A 118 -18.68 21.00 27.64
C ALA A 118 -19.21 20.12 28.78
N LEU A 119 -18.54 19.01 29.12
CA LEU A 119 -18.97 18.11 30.20
C LEU A 119 -18.28 18.41 31.53
N CYS A 120 -16.96 18.64 31.54
CA CYS A 120 -16.20 18.80 32.79
C CYS A 120 -15.67 20.20 33.04
N GLY A 121 -15.90 21.15 32.12
CA GLY A 121 -15.50 22.55 32.28
C GLY A 121 -13.99 22.80 32.25
N ARG A 122 -13.15 21.76 32.09
CA ARG A 122 -11.69 21.90 32.04
C ARG A 122 -11.22 22.34 30.66
N ASN A 123 -10.25 23.25 30.63
CA ASN A 123 -9.50 23.57 29.42
C ASN A 123 -8.58 22.40 29.09
N ALA A 124 -8.87 21.70 28.00
CA ALA A 124 -8.09 20.55 27.55
C ALA A 124 -7.73 20.73 26.08
N LYS A 125 -6.66 20.06 25.63
CA LYS A 125 -6.43 19.89 24.19
C LYS A 125 -7.58 19.05 23.64
N ILE A 126 -8.52 19.71 22.98
CA ILE A 126 -9.72 19.06 22.48
C ILE A 126 -9.35 18.19 21.31
N LYS A 127 -9.80 16.95 21.34
CA LYS A 127 -9.64 16.02 20.23
C LYS A 127 -10.96 15.76 19.50
N MET A 128 -12.13 16.07 20.08
CA MET A 128 -13.43 15.63 19.55
C MET A 128 -14.53 16.69 19.69
N ILE A 129 -15.38 16.78 18.66
CA ILE A 129 -16.56 17.65 18.57
C ILE A 129 -17.78 16.74 18.38
N VAL A 130 -18.82 16.92 19.21
CA VAL A 130 -20.09 16.22 19.07
C VAL A 130 -21.21 17.24 19.21
N ASN A 131 -22.08 17.36 18.21
CA ASN A 131 -23.18 18.34 18.18
C ASN A 131 -22.70 19.77 18.49
N ASP A 132 -21.65 20.22 17.80
CA ASP A 132 -20.99 21.53 17.99
C ASP A 132 -20.44 21.82 19.40
N LYS A 133 -20.38 20.81 20.27
CA LYS A 133 -19.78 20.91 21.61
C LYS A 133 -18.44 20.20 21.67
N PHE A 134 -17.49 20.80 22.38
CA PHE A 134 -16.14 20.28 22.53
C PHE A 134 -16.02 19.39 23.77
N PHE A 135 -15.36 18.24 23.65
CA PHE A 135 -15.16 17.32 24.78
C PHE A 135 -13.69 16.94 24.95
N CYS A 136 -13.25 16.81 26.21
CA CYS A 136 -11.97 16.15 26.50
C CYS A 136 -12.10 14.62 26.32
N MET A 137 -10.98 13.93 26.14
CA MET A 137 -10.96 12.47 25.89
C MET A 137 -11.68 11.67 26.98
N ASP A 138 -11.46 11.99 28.26
CA ASP A 138 -12.09 11.26 29.36
C ASP A 138 -13.61 11.39 29.35
N CYS A 139 -14.10 12.60 29.05
CA CYS A 139 -15.53 12.87 28.98
C CYS A 139 -16.16 12.24 27.74
N TYR A 140 -15.44 12.25 26.60
CA TYR A 140 -15.89 11.60 25.38
C TYR A 140 -16.03 10.08 25.56
N LEU A 141 -15.01 9.41 26.14
CA LEU A 141 -15.06 7.97 26.42
C LEU A 141 -16.22 7.58 27.35
N LYS A 142 -16.59 8.45 28.30
CA LYS A 142 -17.77 8.25 29.15
C LYS A 142 -19.07 8.34 28.36
N ILE A 143 -19.15 9.25 27.38
CA ILE A 143 -20.33 9.41 26.51
C ILE A 143 -20.46 8.19 25.59
N GLU A 144 -19.39 7.73 24.96
CA GLU A 144 -19.42 6.53 24.11
C GLU A 144 -19.79 5.27 24.88
N LYS A 145 -19.22 5.08 26.08
CA LYS A 145 -19.62 3.95 26.94
C LYS A 145 -21.11 3.97 27.24
N LYS A 146 -21.70 5.14 27.50
CA LYS A 146 -23.14 5.28 27.75
C LYS A 146 -23.98 5.01 26.50
N LYS A 147 -23.56 5.48 25.32
CA LYS A 147 -24.24 5.19 24.05
C LYS A 147 -24.24 3.70 23.74
N ASN A 148 -23.08 3.04 23.83
CA ASN A 148 -22.97 1.59 23.61
C ASN A 148 -23.84 0.77 24.57
N ILE A 149 -24.04 1.24 25.81
CA ILE A 149 -24.97 0.60 26.76
C ILE A 149 -26.42 0.85 26.35
N ALA A 150 -26.77 2.10 25.97
CA ALA A 150 -28.12 2.44 25.53
C ALA A 150 -28.53 1.67 24.26
N ASP A 151 -27.64 1.59 23.26
CA ASP A 151 -27.88 0.88 22.01
C ASP A 151 -28.04 -0.63 22.25
N ARG A 152 -27.28 -1.20 23.20
CA ARG A 152 -27.46 -2.60 23.64
C ARG A 152 -28.81 -2.84 24.33
N LEU A 153 -29.27 -1.90 25.16
CA LEU A 153 -30.56 -2.02 25.85
C LEU A 153 -31.74 -1.89 24.89
N VAL A 154 -31.65 -1.02 23.88
CA VAL A 154 -32.65 -0.91 22.82
C VAL A 154 -32.73 -2.20 22.01
N GLY A 155 -31.59 -2.77 21.59
CA GLY A 155 -31.56 -4.05 20.89
C GLY A 155 -32.12 -5.23 21.70
N MET A 156 -31.92 -5.25 23.03
CA MET A 156 -32.55 -6.26 23.89
C MET A 156 -34.06 -6.06 24.05
N ALA A 157 -34.55 -4.82 24.08
CA ALA A 157 -35.98 -4.53 24.19
C ALA A 157 -36.77 -4.92 22.92
N GLU A 158 -36.15 -4.81 21.74
CA GLU A 158 -36.76 -5.24 20.47
C GLU A 158 -36.87 -6.78 20.38
N LEU A 159 -35.89 -7.52 20.90
CA LEU A 159 -35.95 -8.99 20.99
C LEU A 159 -37.06 -9.50 21.91
N ILE A 160 -37.41 -8.74 22.95
CA ILE A 160 -38.50 -9.10 23.88
C ILE A 160 -39.88 -8.84 23.25
N LYS A 161 -40.01 -7.83 22.39
CA LYS A 161 -41.29 -7.50 21.72
C LYS A 161 -41.63 -8.39 20.53
N GLY A 162 -40.65 -9.10 19.95
CA GLY A 162 -40.86 -10.00 18.81
C GLY A 162 -41.32 -11.43 19.16
N ASN A 163 -41.52 -11.75 20.44
CA ASN A 163 -41.79 -13.12 20.92
C ASN A 163 -43.18 -13.32 21.54
N HIS A 164 -44.15 -12.42 21.30
CA HIS A 164 -45.55 -12.70 21.60
C HIS A 164 -46.29 -13.12 20.31
N PRO A 165 -46.79 -14.36 20.25
CA PRO A 165 -47.50 -14.92 19.08
C PRO A 165 -48.85 -14.25 18.83
#